data_AF-A0A7J0CVQ2-F1
#
_entry.id   AF-A0A7J0CVQ2-F1
#
_cell.length_a   1.000
_cell.length_b   1.000
_cell.length_c   1.000
_cell.angle_alpha   90.00
_cell.angle_beta   90.00
_cell.angle_gamma   90.00
#
_symmetry.space_group_name_H-M   'P 1'
#
loop_
_entity.id
_entity.type
_entity.pdbx_description
1 polymer ?
#
loop_
_entity_poly.entity_id
_entity_poly.type
_entity_poly.pdbx_seq_one_letter_code
_entity_poly.pdbx_strand_id
1 'polypeptide(L)'
;MAPLLPEPLDHVLLQADLTAVAPGPLERPLAETLSVLADVESKGGATVYRFTPGSVRRALDAGQAAADLHAFLAAHSRTPVPQPLSYLIDDVARRHGHLRIGAASAYVRCDDEAVLNEILADRRSTGLRLRRLAPTVLASQADPGSLLEALREMGYAPAAESAEGDVLITRAGARRTPPRTPPTPVPEGPPVPDDTLLGAAVRAIRAGDTAATVIRKDPAEGGPSSTTSSGSLPRTTSAETLATVQAAAMTGTAVWIGYVNAEGAASQRVIAPVRVEGGFVTAYDHTADEVRTFALHRITGVAELAEDGKG
;
A
#
# COMPACT_ATOMS: atom_id res chain seq x y z
N MET A 1 63.59 40.75 26.54
CA MET A 1 62.18 41.09 26.29
C MET A 1 61.34 40.20 27.19
N ALA A 2 60.81 40.75 28.28
CA ALA A 2 59.86 40.04 29.15
C ALA A 2 58.55 39.78 28.38
N PRO A 3 57.77 38.71 28.68
CA PRO A 3 56.55 38.42 27.94
C PRO A 3 55.53 39.54 28.19
N LEU A 4 55.00 40.13 27.12
CA LEU A 4 54.06 41.27 27.16
C LEU A 4 52.61 40.87 27.50
N LEU A 5 52.39 39.64 27.97
CA LEU A 5 51.06 39.11 28.27
C LEU A 5 50.98 38.71 29.75
N PRO A 6 49.90 39.08 30.47
CA PRO A 6 49.68 38.63 31.84
C PRO A 6 49.57 37.12 31.91
N GLU A 7 50.06 36.54 33.01
CA GLU A 7 50.01 35.10 33.24
C GLU A 7 48.54 34.61 33.30
N PRO A 8 48.20 33.50 32.61
CA PRO A 8 46.89 32.91 32.71
C PRO A 8 46.54 32.49 34.14
N LEU A 9 45.28 32.69 34.52
CA LEU A 9 44.76 32.36 35.85
C LEU A 9 43.99 31.04 35.80
N ASP A 10 44.17 30.25 36.85
CA ASP A 10 43.48 28.97 37.10
C ASP A 10 42.22 29.13 37.98
N HIS A 11 41.77 30.37 38.23
CA HIS A 11 40.65 30.63 39.14
C HIS A 11 39.81 31.85 38.76
N VAL A 12 38.62 31.92 39.35
CA VAL A 12 37.67 33.05 39.26
C VAL A 12 37.15 33.46 40.64
N LEU A 13 36.56 34.66 40.71
CA LEU A 13 35.86 35.16 41.89
C LEU A 13 34.35 34.97 41.69
N LEU A 14 33.70 34.17 42.54
CA LEU A 14 32.26 33.94 42.48
C LEU A 14 31.52 34.97 43.34
N GLN A 15 30.45 35.52 42.79
CA GLN A 15 29.65 36.56 43.44
C GLN A 15 28.22 36.06 43.70
N ALA A 16 27.56 36.67 44.70
CA ALA A 16 26.23 36.24 45.14
C ALA A 16 25.10 36.51 44.12
N ASP A 17 25.36 37.31 43.08
CA ASP A 17 24.43 37.66 42.00
C ASP A 17 24.51 36.73 40.79
N LEU A 18 25.02 35.51 41.01
CA LEU A 18 25.23 34.47 39.99
C LEU A 18 26.22 34.90 38.90
N THR A 19 27.27 35.61 39.28
CA THR A 19 28.37 35.95 38.36
C THR A 19 29.71 35.38 38.81
N ALA A 20 30.60 35.15 37.85
CA ALA A 20 32.01 34.87 38.07
C ALA A 20 32.85 35.95 37.37
N VAL A 21 33.82 36.50 38.08
CA VAL A 21 34.74 37.51 37.54
C VAL A 21 36.12 36.90 37.37
N ALA A 22 36.63 36.95 36.14
CA ALA A 22 38.00 36.61 35.78
C ALA A 22 38.82 37.91 35.61
N PRO A 23 39.70 38.25 36.56
CA PRO A 23 40.46 39.51 36.54
C PRO A 23 41.59 39.54 35.50
N GLY A 24 41.81 38.44 34.79
CA GLY A 24 42.83 38.28 33.75
C GLY A 24 42.47 37.14 32.81
N PRO A 25 43.33 36.83 31.82
CA PRO A 25 43.11 35.70 30.93
C PRO A 25 43.08 34.40 31.75
N LEU A 26 42.12 33.52 31.46
CA LEU A 26 42.03 32.23 32.13
C LEU A 26 42.87 31.18 31.39
N GLU A 27 43.34 30.18 32.12
CA GLU A 27 43.82 28.95 31.50
C GLU A 27 42.74 28.32 30.61
N ARG A 28 43.15 27.73 29.49
CA ARG A 28 42.20 27.23 28.47
C ARG A 28 41.17 26.24 29.03
N PRO A 29 41.53 25.24 29.85
CA PRO A 29 40.55 24.29 30.37
C PRO A 29 39.46 24.98 31.20
N LEU A 30 39.86 25.90 32.09
CA LEU A 30 38.92 26.68 32.90
C LEU A 30 38.02 27.57 32.04
N ALA A 31 38.61 28.26 31.05
CA ALA A 31 37.87 29.11 30.12
C ALA A 31 36.83 28.33 29.31
N GLU A 32 37.19 27.15 28.81
CA GLU A 32 36.32 26.27 28.03
C GLU A 32 35.14 25.78 28.87
N THR A 33 35.40 25.24 30.07
CA THR A 33 34.32 24.78 30.96
C THR A 33 33.40 25.92 31.38
N LEU A 34 33.95 27.09 31.75
CA LEU A 34 33.13 28.26 32.08
C LEU A 34 32.31 28.78 30.90
N SER A 35 32.81 28.67 29.66
CA SER A 35 32.05 29.08 28.47
C SER A 35 30.82 28.21 28.20
N VAL A 36 30.83 26.97 28.69
CA VAL A 36 29.67 26.08 28.64
C VAL A 36 28.73 26.35 29.82
N LEU A 37 29.28 26.48 31.02
CA LEU A 37 28.54 26.59 32.28
C LEU A 37 27.92 27.98 32.52
N ALA A 38 28.44 29.02 31.88
CA ALA A 38 28.00 30.41 32.04
C ALA A 38 28.02 31.18 30.72
N ASP A 39 27.24 32.26 30.66
CA ASP A 39 27.22 33.17 29.52
C ASP A 39 28.16 34.35 29.78
N VAL A 40 28.86 34.83 28.76
CA VAL A 40 29.78 35.98 28.93
C VAL A 40 28.99 37.29 28.83
N GLU A 41 28.94 38.05 29.91
CA GLU A 41 28.26 39.35 29.97
C GLU A 41 29.17 40.50 29.53
N SER A 42 30.47 40.44 29.88
CA SER A 42 31.46 41.44 29.48
C SER A 42 32.84 40.81 29.29
N LYS A 43 33.61 41.32 28.32
CA LYS A 43 34.99 40.90 28.00
C LYS A 43 36.00 42.06 28.17
N GLY A 44 35.71 43.01 29.06
CA GLY A 44 36.56 44.16 29.34
C GLY A 44 37.86 43.78 30.07
N GLY A 45 38.40 44.70 30.88
CA GLY A 45 39.61 44.45 31.70
C GLY A 45 39.46 43.28 32.69
N ALA A 46 38.22 42.86 32.97
CA ALA A 46 37.89 41.59 33.58
C ALA A 46 36.76 40.94 32.79
N THR A 47 36.83 39.63 32.57
CA THR A 47 35.73 38.90 31.92
C THR A 47 34.70 38.53 32.98
N VAL A 48 33.45 38.89 32.74
CA VAL A 48 32.33 38.59 33.64
C VAL A 48 31.48 37.52 33.00
N TYR A 49 31.29 36.43 33.72
CA TYR A 49 30.44 35.31 33.35
C TYR A 49 29.19 35.35 34.22
N ARG A 50 28.02 35.08 33.64
CA ARG A 50 26.74 34.99 34.33
C ARG A 50 26.20 33.57 34.25
N PHE A 51 25.92 32.97 35.39
CA PHE A 51 25.24 31.68 35.47
C PHE A 51 23.74 31.90 35.32
N THR A 52 23.14 31.18 34.38
CA THR A 52 21.70 31.19 34.13
C THR A 52 21.17 29.76 34.18
N PRO A 53 19.86 29.54 34.39
CA PRO A 53 19.28 28.21 34.25
C PRO A 53 19.59 27.57 32.89
N GLY A 54 19.66 28.38 31.83
CA GLY A 54 19.98 27.94 30.48
C GLY A 54 21.43 27.50 30.30
N SER A 55 22.40 28.24 30.87
CA SER A 55 23.82 27.90 30.79
C SER A 55 24.15 26.66 31.64
N VAL A 56 23.56 26.54 32.84
CA VAL A 56 23.70 25.34 33.67
C VAL A 56 23.09 24.12 32.96
N ARG A 57 21.89 24.25 32.38
CA ARG A 57 21.28 23.16 31.60
C ARG A 57 22.17 22.74 30.44
N ARG A 58 22.80 23.69 29.73
CA ARG A 58 23.73 23.42 28.63
C ARG A 58 24.91 22.55 29.09
N ALA A 59 25.45 22.81 30.28
CA ALA A 59 26.52 21.99 30.85
C ALA A 59 26.04 20.56 31.17
N LEU A 60 24.83 20.41 31.72
CA LEU A 60 24.23 19.09 31.96
C LEU A 60 23.93 18.34 30.65
N ASP A 61 23.44 19.03 29.63
CA ASP A 61 23.21 18.48 28.28
C ASP A 61 24.51 18.00 27.62
N ALA A 62 25.64 18.66 27.95
CA ALA A 62 26.99 18.23 27.53
C ALA A 62 27.54 17.05 28.35
N GLY A 63 26.75 16.47 29.25
CA GLY A 63 27.09 15.27 30.03
C GLY A 63 27.81 15.53 31.35
N GLN A 64 27.91 16.78 31.81
CA GLN A 64 28.47 17.09 33.13
C GLN A 64 27.48 16.73 34.24
N ALA A 65 27.91 16.08 35.32
CA ALA A 65 27.05 15.86 36.47
C ALA A 65 27.05 17.07 37.41
N ALA A 66 25.95 17.29 38.15
CA ALA A 66 25.87 18.39 39.13
C ALA A 66 27.00 18.34 40.17
N ALA A 67 27.35 17.14 40.64
CA ALA A 67 28.47 16.95 41.57
C ALA A 67 29.80 17.41 40.97
N ASP A 68 30.04 17.13 39.69
CA ASP A 68 31.25 17.56 38.97
C ASP A 68 31.27 19.09 38.80
N LEU A 69 30.12 19.70 38.52
CA LEU A 69 29.99 21.16 38.43
C LEU A 69 30.30 21.85 39.77
N HIS A 70 29.77 21.31 40.88
CA HIS A 70 30.09 21.81 42.23
C HIS A 70 31.57 21.64 42.56
N ALA A 71 32.14 20.46 42.28
CA ALA A 71 33.56 20.19 42.51
C ALA A 71 34.47 21.12 41.67
N PHE A 72 34.10 21.34 40.40
CA PHE A 72 34.79 22.24 39.49
C PHE A 72 34.80 23.67 40.02
N LEU A 73 33.62 24.20 40.42
CA LEU A 73 33.51 25.56 40.96
C LEU A 73 34.25 25.71 42.28
N ALA A 74 34.22 24.69 43.15
CA ALA A 74 34.97 24.70 44.40
C ALA A 74 36.49 24.69 44.17
N ALA A 75 36.97 23.97 43.15
CA ALA A 75 38.39 23.88 42.82
C ALA A 75 38.93 25.17 42.19
N HIS A 76 38.15 25.83 41.32
CA HIS A 76 38.60 27.00 40.55
C HIS A 76 38.05 28.33 41.08
N SER A 77 37.50 28.39 42.30
CA SER A 77 37.08 29.65 42.92
C SER A 77 38.00 30.08 44.05
N ARG A 78 38.37 31.36 44.04
CA ARG A 78 39.07 32.01 45.18
C ARG A 78 38.14 32.41 46.33
N THR A 79 36.83 32.32 46.10
CA THR A 79 35.80 32.63 47.08
C THR A 79 34.95 31.37 47.33
N PRO A 80 34.32 31.21 48.50
CA PRO A 80 33.35 30.14 48.69
C PRO A 80 32.24 30.20 47.63
N VAL A 81 31.78 29.03 47.15
CA VAL A 81 30.67 28.97 46.18
C VAL A 81 29.41 29.57 46.83
N PRO A 82 28.81 30.62 46.23
CA PRO A 82 27.62 31.24 46.79
C PRO A 82 26.43 30.29 46.80
N GLN A 83 25.69 30.27 47.91
CA GLN A 83 24.50 29.42 48.06
C GLN A 83 23.47 29.58 46.91
N PRO A 84 23.19 30.78 46.37
CA PRO A 84 22.30 30.92 45.22
C PRO A 84 22.75 30.14 43.99
N LEU A 85 24.07 30.07 43.74
CA LEU A 85 24.63 29.33 42.62
C LEU A 85 24.50 27.82 42.85
N SER A 86 24.79 27.35 44.07
CA SER A 86 24.60 25.94 44.41
C SER A 86 23.14 25.51 44.24
N TYR A 87 22.20 26.35 44.70
CA TYR A 87 20.77 26.09 44.55
C TYR A 87 20.34 26.05 43.07
N LEU A 88 20.84 26.97 42.25
CA LEU A 88 20.58 26.98 40.81
C LEU A 88 21.01 25.67 40.15
N ILE A 89 22.22 25.19 40.46
CA ILE A 89 22.76 23.95 39.90
C ILE A 89 21.87 22.76 40.30
N ASP A 90 21.56 22.64 41.58
CA ASP A 90 20.75 21.52 42.08
C ASP A 90 19.32 21.55 41.54
N ASP A 91 18.72 22.73 41.41
CA ASP A 91 17.35 22.90 40.88
C ASP A 91 17.27 22.52 39.39
N VAL A 92 18.22 22.96 38.58
CA VAL A 92 18.27 22.58 37.16
C VAL A 92 18.60 21.10 37.01
N ALA A 93 19.55 20.57 37.80
CA ALA A 93 19.91 19.15 37.75
C ALA A 93 18.77 18.23 38.16
N ARG A 94 17.96 18.62 39.15
CA ARG A 94 16.74 17.89 39.51
C ARG A 94 15.79 17.80 38.33
N ARG A 95 15.56 18.90 37.61
CA ARG A 95 14.62 18.95 36.48
C ARG A 95 15.16 18.32 35.19
N HIS A 96 16.47 18.24 35.05
CA HIS A 96 17.16 17.73 33.88
C HIS A 96 16.91 16.22 33.70
N GLY A 97 16.65 15.78 32.46
CA GLY A 97 16.48 14.37 32.14
C GLY A 97 15.22 13.68 32.71
N HIS A 98 14.27 14.43 33.32
CA HIS A 98 12.96 13.89 33.73
C HIS A 98 12.15 13.40 32.54
N LEU A 99 12.19 14.14 31.42
CA LEU A 99 11.57 13.74 30.17
C LEU A 99 12.63 13.06 29.30
N ARG A 100 12.31 11.86 28.83
CA ARG A 100 13.17 11.06 27.96
C ARG A 100 12.48 10.86 26.64
N ILE A 101 13.16 11.23 25.56
CA ILE A 101 12.69 11.05 24.19
C ILE A 101 13.54 9.94 23.58
N GLY A 102 12.91 9.06 22.82
CA GLY A 102 13.59 8.04 22.03
C GLY A 102 12.85 7.83 20.71
N ALA A 103 13.57 7.38 19.69
CA ALA A 103 12.95 6.94 18.45
C ALA A 103 12.06 5.71 18.71
N ALA A 104 10.92 5.65 18.04
CA ALA A 104 10.04 4.48 17.98
C ALA A 104 9.33 4.52 16.63
N SER A 105 9.68 3.62 15.72
CA SER A 105 9.12 3.57 14.37
C SER A 105 7.73 2.95 14.35
N ALA A 106 7.45 2.06 15.30
CA ALA A 106 6.15 1.41 15.48
C ALA A 106 5.91 1.05 16.95
N TYR A 107 4.66 0.79 17.30
CA TYR A 107 4.27 0.31 18.62
C TYR A 107 3.29 -0.87 18.51
N VAL A 108 3.22 -1.67 19.58
CA VAL A 108 2.24 -2.73 19.76
C VAL A 108 1.46 -2.42 21.02
N ARG A 109 0.13 -2.32 20.90
CA ARG A 109 -0.78 -2.21 22.04
C ARG A 109 -1.53 -3.54 22.21
N CYS A 110 -1.62 -4.01 23.45
CA CYS A 110 -2.42 -5.18 23.79
C CYS A 110 -2.97 -4.99 25.20
N ASP A 111 -4.26 -5.27 25.38
CA ASP A 111 -4.90 -5.15 26.69
C ASP A 111 -4.48 -6.28 27.65
N ASP A 112 -3.88 -7.36 27.13
CA ASP A 112 -3.30 -8.44 27.90
C ASP A 112 -1.77 -8.29 28.01
N GLU A 113 -1.29 -7.98 29.21
CA GLU A 113 0.14 -7.86 29.51
C GLU A 113 0.91 -9.17 29.32
N ALA A 114 0.27 -10.32 29.55
CA ALA A 114 0.91 -11.64 29.46
C ALA A 114 1.34 -11.95 28.02
N VAL A 115 0.50 -11.61 27.03
CA VAL A 115 0.83 -11.74 25.61
C VAL A 115 2.07 -10.91 25.25
N LEU A 116 2.16 -9.68 25.74
CA LEU A 116 3.32 -8.83 25.48
C LEU A 116 4.59 -9.36 26.17
N ASN A 117 4.46 -9.99 27.34
CA ASN A 117 5.58 -10.67 28.01
C ASN A 117 6.04 -11.90 27.24
N GLU A 118 5.11 -12.68 26.67
CA GLU A 118 5.42 -13.82 25.80
C GLU A 118 6.18 -13.38 24.54
N ILE A 119 5.71 -12.32 23.87
CA ILE A 119 6.39 -11.74 22.70
C ILE A 119 7.82 -11.31 23.04
N LEU A 120 8.01 -10.63 24.17
CA LEU A 120 9.34 -10.18 24.62
C LEU A 120 10.28 -11.35 24.99
N ALA A 121 9.73 -12.48 25.44
CA ALA A 121 10.50 -13.67 25.81
C ALA A 121 10.85 -14.58 24.61
N ASP A 122 10.08 -14.51 23.52
CA ASP A 122 10.34 -15.31 22.31
C ASP A 122 11.59 -14.81 21.56
N ARG A 123 12.58 -15.70 21.38
CA ARG A 123 13.83 -15.38 20.67
C ARG A 123 13.61 -14.89 19.24
N ARG A 124 12.50 -15.27 18.58
CA ARG A 124 12.16 -14.79 17.23
C ARG A 124 11.91 -13.28 17.18
N SER A 125 11.53 -12.65 18.30
CA SER A 125 11.28 -11.20 18.37
C SER A 125 12.56 -10.36 18.54
N THR A 126 13.73 -10.98 18.75
CA THR A 126 15.01 -10.27 18.99
C THR A 126 15.33 -9.26 17.87
N GLY A 127 15.04 -9.62 16.61
CA GLY A 127 15.26 -8.75 15.45
C GLY A 127 14.37 -7.50 15.43
N LEU A 128 13.23 -7.53 16.11
CA LEU A 128 12.28 -6.43 16.21
C LEU A 128 12.72 -5.36 17.23
N ARG A 129 13.72 -5.65 18.07
CA ARG A 129 14.25 -4.73 19.09
C ARG A 129 13.14 -4.09 19.93
N LEU A 130 12.19 -4.93 20.37
CA LEU A 130 11.05 -4.50 21.16
C LEU A 130 11.51 -3.98 22.53
N ARG A 131 10.92 -2.86 22.95
CA ARG A 131 11.12 -2.24 24.26
C ARG A 131 9.78 -1.96 24.90
N ARG A 132 9.60 -2.44 26.13
CA ARG A 132 8.42 -2.14 26.95
C ARG A 132 8.38 -0.64 27.29
N LEU A 133 7.30 0.05 26.92
CA LEU A 133 7.06 1.46 27.30
C LEU A 133 6.02 1.59 28.42
N ALA A 134 5.01 0.71 28.42
CA ALA A 134 3.97 0.61 29.44
C ALA A 134 3.50 -0.85 29.55
N PRO A 135 2.79 -1.25 30.61
CA PRO A 135 2.31 -2.64 30.79
C PRO A 135 1.54 -3.21 29.59
N THR A 136 0.86 -2.36 28.82
CA THR A 136 0.07 -2.71 27.64
C THR A 136 0.68 -2.20 26.32
N VAL A 137 1.91 -1.67 26.34
CA VAL A 137 2.54 -1.05 25.16
C VAL A 137 4.01 -1.45 25.00
N LEU A 138 4.35 -1.96 23.82
CA LEU A 138 5.71 -2.14 23.33
C LEU A 138 6.02 -1.12 22.24
N ALA A 139 7.26 -0.64 22.17
CA ALA A 139 7.79 0.10 21.04
C ALA A 139 8.83 -0.72 20.28
N SER A 140 8.92 -0.50 18.98
CA SER A 140 9.85 -1.14 18.06
C SER A 140 10.62 -0.10 17.26
N GLN A 141 11.84 -0.43 16.86
CA GLN A 141 12.58 0.35 15.85
C GLN A 141 12.26 -0.11 14.42
N ALA A 142 11.66 -1.30 14.26
CA ALA A 142 11.18 -1.76 12.97
C ALA A 142 10.00 -0.91 12.49
N ASP A 143 9.87 -0.73 11.19
CA ASP A 143 8.71 -0.05 10.61
C ASP A 143 7.41 -0.85 10.87
N PRO A 144 6.23 -0.19 10.82
CA PRO A 144 4.97 -0.84 11.14
C PRO A 144 4.64 -2.07 10.27
N GLY A 145 5.04 -2.08 9.00
CA GLY A 145 4.79 -3.18 8.08
C GLY A 145 5.58 -4.42 8.45
N SER A 146 6.90 -4.26 8.62
CA SER A 146 7.79 -5.34 9.04
C SER A 146 7.41 -5.91 10.40
N LEU A 147 7.02 -5.06 11.36
CA LEU A 147 6.58 -5.50 12.68
C LEU A 147 5.29 -6.34 12.61
N LEU A 148 4.33 -5.90 11.80
CA LEU A 148 3.07 -6.60 11.60
C LEU A 148 3.28 -7.97 10.93
N GLU A 149 4.13 -8.04 9.90
CA GLU A 149 4.47 -9.30 9.22
C GLU A 149 5.20 -10.26 10.16
N ALA A 150 6.24 -9.81 10.86
CA ALA A 150 6.99 -10.65 11.77
C ALA A 150 6.13 -11.21 12.92
N LEU A 151 5.24 -10.41 13.50
CA LEU A 151 4.31 -10.88 14.53
C LEU A 151 3.34 -11.94 13.99
N ARG A 152 2.91 -11.81 12.72
CA ARG A 152 2.09 -12.84 12.05
C ARG A 152 2.88 -14.13 11.83
N GLU A 153 4.13 -14.04 11.38
CA GLU A 153 5.02 -15.20 11.25
C GLU A 153 5.30 -15.89 12.59
N MET A 154 5.26 -15.12 13.69
CA MET A 154 5.37 -15.66 15.04
C MET A 154 4.11 -16.40 15.51
N GLY A 155 2.98 -16.27 14.80
CA GLY A 155 1.70 -16.89 15.13
C GLY A 155 0.69 -15.96 15.81
N TYR A 156 1.02 -14.68 15.99
CA TYR A 156 0.09 -13.69 16.54
C TYR A 156 -0.83 -13.13 15.45
N ALA A 157 -1.94 -12.54 15.86
CA ALA A 157 -2.92 -11.90 14.96
C ALA A 157 -2.99 -10.38 15.18
N PRO A 158 -1.92 -9.61 14.91
CA PRO A 158 -1.94 -8.16 15.06
C PRO A 158 -2.84 -7.51 13.99
N ALA A 159 -3.51 -6.44 14.40
CA ALA A 159 -4.19 -5.53 13.50
C ALA A 159 -3.35 -4.26 13.32
N ALA A 160 -3.38 -3.67 12.13
CA ALA A 160 -2.76 -2.37 11.90
C ALA A 160 -3.61 -1.28 12.57
N GLU A 161 -2.98 -0.26 13.14
CA GLU A 161 -3.66 0.96 13.61
C GLU A 161 -3.26 2.13 12.71
N SER A 162 -4.17 3.10 12.53
CA SER A 162 -3.91 4.35 11.80
C SER A 162 -3.08 5.32 12.64
N ALA A 163 -2.68 6.45 12.05
CA ALA A 163 -1.98 7.50 12.80
C ALA A 163 -2.85 8.10 13.93
N GLU A 164 -4.18 8.01 13.78
CA GLU A 164 -5.19 8.43 14.75
C GLU A 164 -5.52 7.35 15.79
N GLY A 165 -4.97 6.13 15.64
CA GLY A 165 -5.21 5.00 16.55
C GLY A 165 -6.40 4.12 16.18
N ASP A 166 -7.02 4.34 15.02
CA ASP A 166 -8.13 3.51 14.55
C ASP A 166 -7.62 2.19 13.98
N VAL A 167 -8.28 1.08 14.32
CA VAL A 167 -7.89 -0.24 13.77
C VAL A 167 -8.17 -0.28 12.27
N LEU A 168 -7.11 -0.34 11.48
CA LEU A 168 -7.13 -0.51 10.05
C LEU A 168 -7.43 -1.96 9.69
N ILE A 169 -8.66 -2.20 9.27
CA ILE A 169 -9.05 -3.46 8.65
C ILE A 169 -8.49 -3.47 7.22
N THR A 170 -7.25 -3.95 7.10
CA THR A 170 -6.69 -4.26 5.79
C THR A 170 -7.39 -5.53 5.28
N ARG A 171 -8.49 -5.37 4.55
CA ARG A 171 -8.97 -6.44 3.66
C ARG A 171 -7.76 -6.80 2.81
N ALA A 172 -7.26 -8.03 2.94
CA ALA A 172 -6.13 -8.52 2.16
C ALA A 172 -6.31 -8.02 0.74
N GLY A 173 -5.42 -7.11 0.32
CA GLY A 173 -5.56 -6.44 -0.95
C GLY A 173 -5.63 -7.54 -1.99
N ALA A 174 -6.82 -7.78 -2.55
CA ALA A 174 -6.92 -8.48 -3.81
C ALA A 174 -5.92 -7.74 -4.68
N ARG A 175 -4.86 -8.41 -5.12
CA ARG A 175 -3.85 -7.85 -6.01
C ARG A 175 -4.60 -7.34 -7.22
N ARG A 176 -5.03 -6.08 -7.17
CA ARG A 176 -5.74 -5.44 -8.27
C ARG A 176 -4.64 -5.20 -9.27
N THR A 177 -4.75 -5.87 -10.39
CA THR A 177 -3.98 -5.53 -11.58
C THR A 177 -4.07 -4.01 -11.74
N PRO A 178 -2.95 -3.29 -11.92
CA PRO A 178 -3.00 -1.85 -12.14
C PRO A 178 -4.02 -1.54 -13.24
N PRO A 179 -4.76 -0.43 -13.12
CA PRO A 179 -5.77 -0.05 -14.10
C PRO A 179 -5.13 -0.13 -15.48
N ARG A 180 -5.70 -0.97 -16.37
CA ARG A 180 -5.20 -1.14 -17.73
C ARG A 180 -5.22 0.24 -18.38
N THR A 181 -4.05 0.78 -18.69
CA THR A 181 -3.94 1.97 -19.52
C THR A 181 -4.61 1.65 -20.86
N PRO A 182 -5.56 2.48 -21.35
CA PRO A 182 -6.08 2.31 -22.69
C PRO A 182 -4.91 2.33 -23.68
N PRO A 183 -4.85 1.41 -24.66
CA PRO A 183 -3.78 1.45 -25.66
C PRO A 183 -3.78 2.81 -26.36
N THR A 184 -2.61 3.41 -26.49
CA THR A 184 -2.42 4.65 -27.24
C THR A 184 -2.93 4.44 -28.67
N PRO A 185 -3.76 5.33 -29.24
CA PRO A 185 -4.22 5.18 -30.60
C PRO A 185 -3.02 5.09 -31.56
N VAL A 186 -2.94 4.00 -32.32
CA VAL A 186 -1.93 3.86 -33.38
C VAL A 186 -2.30 4.89 -34.46
N PRO A 187 -1.36 5.75 -34.90
CA PRO A 187 -1.67 6.81 -35.89
C PRO A 187 -2.12 6.28 -37.26
N GLU A 188 -1.74 5.05 -37.58
CA GLU A 188 -2.13 4.36 -38.81
C GLU A 188 -3.21 3.35 -38.48
N GLY A 189 -4.46 3.72 -38.81
CA GLY A 189 -5.57 2.77 -38.83
C GLY A 189 -5.36 1.69 -39.88
N PRO A 190 -6.12 0.58 -39.82
CA PRO A 190 -6.11 -0.42 -40.88
C PRO A 190 -6.32 0.24 -42.25
N PRO A 191 -5.71 -0.28 -43.34
CA PRO A 191 -5.92 0.26 -44.67
C PRO A 191 -7.42 0.35 -44.97
N VAL A 192 -7.81 1.39 -45.70
CA VAL A 192 -9.21 1.60 -46.09
C VAL A 192 -9.72 0.30 -46.74
N PRO A 193 -10.84 -0.28 -46.26
CA PRO A 193 -11.34 -1.54 -46.78
C PRO A 193 -11.63 -1.43 -48.27
N ASP A 194 -11.16 -2.42 -49.02
CA ASP A 194 -11.40 -2.54 -50.45
C ASP A 194 -12.91 -2.56 -50.75
N ASP A 195 -13.32 -2.12 -51.94
CA ASP A 195 -14.74 -2.00 -52.34
C ASP A 195 -15.54 -3.32 -52.18
N THR A 196 -14.86 -4.46 -52.24
CA THR A 196 -15.42 -5.79 -51.98
C THR A 196 -15.86 -5.97 -50.51
N LEU A 197 -15.05 -5.54 -49.56
CA LEU A 197 -15.36 -5.56 -48.12
C LEU A 197 -16.45 -4.57 -47.78
N LEU A 198 -16.40 -3.37 -48.37
CA LEU A 198 -17.44 -2.36 -48.19
C LEU A 198 -18.80 -2.86 -48.72
N GLY A 199 -18.80 -3.51 -49.89
CA GLY A 199 -19.99 -4.13 -50.46
C GLY A 199 -20.58 -5.24 -49.60
N ALA A 200 -19.74 -6.06 -48.97
CA ALA A 200 -20.19 -7.10 -48.04
C ALA A 200 -20.84 -6.51 -46.78
N ALA A 201 -20.23 -5.46 -46.20
CA ALA A 201 -20.76 -4.77 -45.03
C ALA A 201 -22.12 -4.12 -45.31
N VAL A 202 -22.28 -3.46 -46.47
CA VAL A 202 -23.57 -2.85 -46.86
C VAL A 202 -24.66 -3.90 -47.04
N ARG A 203 -24.33 -5.07 -47.61
CA ARG A 203 -25.30 -6.18 -47.72
C ARG A 203 -25.72 -6.71 -46.35
N ALA A 204 -24.79 -6.87 -45.42
CA ALA A 204 -25.08 -7.34 -44.06
C ALA A 204 -26.01 -6.36 -43.30
N ILE A 205 -25.76 -5.05 -43.43
CA ILE A 205 -26.62 -4.03 -42.82
C ILE A 205 -28.02 -4.08 -43.42
N ARG A 206 -28.14 -4.15 -44.75
CA ARG A 206 -29.45 -4.25 -45.43
C ARG A 206 -30.19 -5.53 -45.06
N ALA A 207 -29.49 -6.66 -44.92
CA ALA A 207 -30.09 -7.90 -44.46
C ALA A 207 -30.64 -7.77 -43.02
N GLY A 208 -29.89 -7.11 -42.13
CA GLY A 208 -30.33 -6.80 -40.77
C GLY A 208 -31.55 -5.88 -40.72
N ASP A 209 -31.59 -4.82 -41.53
CA ASP A 209 -32.75 -3.92 -41.64
C ASP A 209 -34.00 -4.65 -42.19
N THR A 210 -33.80 -5.60 -43.12
CA THR A 210 -34.89 -6.40 -43.69
C THR A 210 -35.43 -7.40 -42.64
N ALA A 211 -34.56 -7.98 -41.81
CA ALA A 211 -34.96 -8.85 -40.71
C ALA A 211 -35.67 -8.08 -39.57
N ALA A 212 -35.29 -6.82 -39.32
CA ALA A 212 -35.90 -5.97 -38.30
C ALA A 212 -37.31 -5.45 -38.68
N THR A 213 -37.67 -5.47 -39.97
CA THR A 213 -38.96 -4.96 -40.48
C THR A 213 -40.05 -6.03 -40.63
N VAL A 214 -39.76 -7.31 -40.40
CA VAL A 214 -40.76 -8.38 -40.40
C VAL A 214 -41.42 -8.49 -39.03
N ILE A 215 -42.67 -8.04 -38.95
CA ILE A 215 -43.50 -8.05 -37.73
C ILE A 215 -43.83 -9.50 -37.32
N ARG A 216 -43.45 -9.84 -36.09
CA ARG A 216 -43.71 -11.13 -35.43
C ARG A 216 -45.21 -11.32 -35.17
N LYS A 217 -45.79 -12.39 -35.73
CA LYS A 217 -47.16 -12.83 -35.43
C LYS A 217 -47.10 -13.87 -34.32
N ASP A 218 -47.58 -13.52 -33.14
CA ASP A 218 -47.91 -14.53 -32.12
C ASP A 218 -49.11 -15.36 -32.57
N PRO A 219 -49.15 -16.64 -32.19
CA PRO A 219 -50.35 -17.10 -31.51
C PRO A 219 -50.05 -17.93 -30.27
N ALA A 220 -50.84 -17.61 -29.24
CA ALA A 220 -51.09 -18.46 -28.10
C ALA A 220 -52.09 -19.59 -28.44
N GLU A 221 -52.09 -20.60 -27.55
CA GLU A 221 -53.15 -21.56 -27.22
C GLU A 221 -53.42 -22.80 -28.10
N GLY A 222 -53.45 -23.96 -27.40
CA GLY A 222 -54.30 -25.11 -27.74
C GLY A 222 -53.57 -26.43 -28.02
N GLY A 223 -53.47 -27.32 -27.03
CA GLY A 223 -53.33 -28.78 -27.28
C GLY A 223 -54.68 -29.40 -27.72
N PRO A 224 -54.82 -30.73 -27.89
CA PRO A 224 -53.83 -31.82 -27.80
C PRO A 224 -53.80 -32.78 -29.02
N SER A 225 -52.83 -33.71 -29.00
CA SER A 225 -52.78 -35.01 -29.69
C SER A 225 -52.60 -35.06 -31.22
N SER A 226 -51.39 -35.40 -31.67
CA SER A 226 -51.09 -36.67 -32.36
C SER A 226 -49.61 -36.73 -32.77
N THR A 227 -48.95 -37.82 -32.41
CA THR A 227 -47.52 -38.10 -32.56
C THR A 227 -47.07 -38.14 -34.03
N THR A 228 -46.49 -37.04 -34.49
CA THR A 228 -45.64 -36.94 -35.68
C THR A 228 -44.24 -36.54 -35.23
N SER A 229 -43.23 -37.37 -35.49
CA SER A 229 -41.83 -37.05 -35.19
C SER A 229 -41.23 -36.11 -36.24
N SER A 230 -41.82 -34.91 -36.37
CA SER A 230 -41.30 -33.80 -37.15
C SER A 230 -40.70 -32.79 -36.19
N GLY A 231 -39.42 -32.94 -35.86
CA GLY A 231 -38.72 -32.04 -34.93
C GLY A 231 -37.34 -32.51 -34.44
N SER A 232 -36.86 -33.69 -34.83
CA SER A 232 -35.50 -34.11 -34.53
C SER A 232 -34.54 -33.69 -35.65
N LEU A 233 -33.51 -32.90 -35.31
CA LEU A 233 -32.36 -32.63 -36.16
C LEU A 233 -31.71 -33.94 -36.67
N PRO A 234 -31.32 -34.03 -37.95
CA PRO A 234 -30.60 -35.19 -38.47
C PRO A 234 -29.25 -35.35 -37.76
N ARG A 235 -28.85 -36.60 -37.47
CA ARG A 235 -27.51 -36.88 -36.96
C ARG A 235 -26.52 -36.79 -38.10
N THR A 236 -25.61 -35.82 -38.03
CA THR A 236 -24.57 -35.59 -39.04
C THR A 236 -23.24 -36.17 -38.58
N THR A 237 -22.40 -36.57 -39.52
CA THR A 237 -21.02 -36.98 -39.18
C THR A 237 -20.19 -35.75 -38.76
N SER A 238 -19.06 -35.94 -38.06
CA SER A 238 -18.22 -34.81 -37.65
C SER A 238 -17.66 -34.01 -38.84
N ALA A 239 -17.34 -34.69 -39.95
CA ALA A 239 -16.86 -34.05 -41.17
C ALA A 239 -17.95 -33.23 -41.87
N GLU A 240 -19.16 -33.77 -41.96
CA GLU A 240 -20.33 -33.09 -42.51
C GLU A 240 -20.73 -31.89 -41.65
N THR A 241 -20.74 -32.05 -40.33
CA THR A 241 -21.03 -30.96 -39.38
C THR A 241 -20.06 -29.81 -39.54
N LEU A 242 -18.76 -30.12 -39.62
CA LEU A 242 -17.73 -29.11 -39.84
C LEU A 242 -17.92 -28.41 -41.20
N ALA A 243 -18.18 -29.16 -42.26
CA ALA A 243 -18.39 -28.61 -43.59
C ALA A 243 -19.61 -27.68 -43.65
N THR A 244 -20.75 -28.09 -43.09
CA THR A 244 -21.98 -27.28 -43.06
C THR A 244 -21.81 -26.02 -42.22
N VAL A 245 -21.17 -26.11 -41.05
CA VAL A 245 -20.95 -24.95 -40.17
C VAL A 245 -19.90 -24.00 -40.78
N GLN A 246 -18.89 -24.51 -41.48
CA GLN A 246 -17.94 -23.68 -42.24
C GLN A 246 -18.59 -22.99 -43.44
N ALA A 247 -19.40 -23.73 -44.21
CA ALA A 247 -20.18 -23.17 -45.31
C ALA A 247 -21.08 -22.05 -44.80
N ALA A 248 -21.81 -22.28 -43.71
CA ALA A 248 -22.65 -21.28 -43.06
C ALA A 248 -21.87 -20.07 -42.53
N ALA A 249 -20.65 -20.25 -42.03
CA ALA A 249 -19.78 -19.14 -41.65
C ALA A 249 -19.30 -18.32 -42.86
N MET A 250 -19.13 -18.95 -44.02
CA MET A 250 -18.74 -18.29 -45.27
C MET A 250 -19.92 -17.58 -45.95
N THR A 251 -21.13 -18.16 -45.89
CA THR A 251 -22.35 -17.61 -46.49
C THR A 251 -23.11 -16.67 -45.55
N GLY A 252 -22.78 -16.67 -44.26
CA GLY A 252 -23.48 -15.92 -43.22
C GLY A 252 -24.88 -16.45 -42.93
N THR A 253 -25.17 -17.71 -43.26
CA THR A 253 -26.50 -18.32 -43.04
C THR A 253 -26.62 -18.90 -41.64
N ALA A 254 -27.83 -18.83 -41.06
CA ALA A 254 -28.11 -19.46 -39.78
C ALA A 254 -28.30 -20.97 -39.95
N VAL A 255 -27.80 -21.74 -38.99
CA VAL A 255 -27.93 -23.19 -38.94
C VAL A 255 -28.57 -23.63 -37.62
N TRP A 256 -29.38 -24.67 -37.70
CA TRP A 256 -29.96 -25.32 -36.53
C TRP A 256 -29.04 -26.46 -36.10
N ILE A 257 -28.61 -26.47 -34.84
CA ILE A 257 -27.72 -27.50 -34.29
C ILE A 257 -28.34 -28.21 -33.10
N GLY A 258 -28.01 -29.50 -32.95
CA GLY A 258 -28.16 -30.24 -31.70
C GLY A 258 -26.83 -30.21 -30.95
N TYR A 259 -26.85 -29.86 -29.67
CA TYR A 259 -25.63 -29.68 -28.87
C TYR A 259 -25.78 -30.33 -27.49
N VAL A 260 -24.74 -31.07 -27.07
CA VAL A 260 -24.66 -31.66 -25.73
C VAL A 260 -23.65 -30.87 -24.90
N ASN A 261 -24.06 -30.40 -23.72
CA ASN A 261 -23.19 -29.63 -22.82
C ASN A 261 -22.22 -30.55 -22.02
N ALA A 262 -21.39 -29.95 -21.15
CA ALA A 262 -20.42 -30.70 -20.35
C ALA A 262 -21.09 -31.66 -19.35
N GLU A 263 -22.31 -31.33 -18.92
CA GLU A 263 -23.14 -32.11 -18.01
C GLU A 263 -23.93 -33.23 -18.71
N GLY A 264 -23.78 -33.39 -20.03
CA GLY A 264 -24.44 -34.44 -20.80
C GLY A 264 -25.90 -34.14 -21.20
N ALA A 265 -26.40 -32.92 -20.93
CA ALA A 265 -27.72 -32.49 -21.35
C ALA A 265 -27.72 -32.06 -22.82
N ALA A 266 -28.64 -32.63 -23.61
CA ALA A 266 -28.86 -32.28 -25.00
C ALA A 266 -29.79 -31.07 -25.13
N SER A 267 -29.45 -30.15 -26.02
CA SER A 267 -30.24 -28.96 -26.35
C SER A 267 -30.23 -28.70 -27.86
N GLN A 268 -31.24 -28.00 -28.35
CA GLN A 268 -31.30 -27.56 -29.75
C GLN A 268 -31.11 -26.04 -29.79
N ARG A 269 -30.36 -25.53 -30.77
CA ARG A 269 -29.92 -24.13 -30.84
C ARG A 269 -29.91 -23.65 -32.28
N VAL A 270 -30.44 -22.46 -32.55
CA VAL A 270 -30.28 -21.79 -33.85
C VAL A 270 -29.12 -20.82 -33.74
N ILE A 271 -28.07 -21.04 -34.53
CA ILE A 271 -26.83 -20.27 -34.44
C ILE A 271 -26.48 -19.66 -35.80
N ALA A 272 -25.91 -18.46 -35.81
CA ALA A 272 -25.28 -17.85 -36.97
C ALA A 272 -23.75 -17.94 -36.82
N PRO A 273 -23.08 -18.90 -37.48
CA PRO A 273 -21.64 -19.09 -37.35
C PRO A 273 -20.86 -17.87 -37.84
N VAL A 274 -19.92 -17.40 -37.03
CA VAL A 274 -19.05 -16.25 -37.38
C VAL A 274 -17.64 -16.71 -37.69
N ARG A 275 -17.14 -17.71 -36.93
CA ARG A 275 -15.78 -18.23 -37.10
C ARG A 275 -15.70 -19.70 -36.71
N VAL A 276 -15.00 -20.50 -37.51
CA VAL A 276 -14.76 -21.92 -37.24
C VAL A 276 -13.26 -22.18 -37.24
N GLU A 277 -12.67 -22.42 -36.07
CA GLU A 277 -11.23 -22.64 -35.91
C GLU A 277 -10.94 -23.57 -34.72
N GLY A 278 -9.85 -24.35 -34.82
CA GLY A 278 -9.35 -25.13 -33.68
C GLY A 278 -10.33 -26.16 -33.10
N GLY A 279 -11.33 -26.62 -33.87
CA GLY A 279 -12.36 -27.55 -33.41
C GLY A 279 -13.56 -26.88 -32.71
N PHE A 280 -13.64 -25.55 -32.75
CA PHE A 280 -14.72 -24.75 -32.18
C PHE A 280 -15.41 -23.90 -33.25
N VAL A 281 -16.69 -23.62 -33.04
CA VAL A 281 -17.45 -22.60 -33.75
C VAL A 281 -17.85 -21.50 -32.77
N THR A 282 -17.46 -20.27 -33.07
CA THR A 282 -18.01 -19.08 -32.42
C THR A 282 -19.17 -18.58 -33.27
N ALA A 283 -20.35 -18.48 -32.65
CA ALA A 283 -21.59 -18.14 -33.35
C ALA A 283 -22.47 -17.26 -32.46
N TYR A 284 -23.30 -16.44 -33.09
CA TYR A 284 -24.41 -15.80 -32.40
C TYR A 284 -25.52 -16.83 -32.17
N ASP A 285 -25.92 -17.06 -30.93
CA ASP A 285 -26.96 -18.00 -30.56
C ASP A 285 -28.31 -17.26 -30.47
N HIS A 286 -29.17 -17.45 -31.46
CA HIS A 286 -30.49 -16.82 -31.50
C HIS A 286 -31.45 -17.35 -30.43
N THR A 287 -31.15 -18.51 -29.81
CA THR A 287 -31.97 -19.05 -28.71
C THR A 287 -31.62 -18.40 -27.37
N ALA A 288 -30.36 -18.01 -27.17
CA ALA A 288 -29.88 -17.38 -25.94
C ALA A 288 -29.60 -15.87 -26.06
N ASP A 289 -29.69 -15.32 -27.27
CA ASP A 289 -29.41 -13.92 -27.63
C ASP A 289 -28.01 -13.45 -27.21
N GLU A 290 -27.00 -14.29 -27.42
CA GLU A 290 -25.61 -14.05 -26.99
C GLU A 290 -24.61 -14.72 -27.94
N VAL A 291 -23.40 -14.17 -28.07
CA VAL A 291 -22.29 -14.83 -28.78
C VAL A 291 -21.70 -15.94 -27.92
N ARG A 292 -21.69 -17.17 -28.44
CA ARG A 292 -21.20 -18.36 -27.73
C ARG A 292 -20.26 -19.18 -28.58
N THR A 293 -19.35 -19.89 -27.91
CA THR A 293 -18.42 -20.82 -28.55
C THR A 293 -18.86 -22.26 -28.27
N PHE A 294 -19.07 -23.01 -29.34
CA PHE A 294 -19.49 -24.41 -29.28
C PHE A 294 -18.35 -25.31 -29.76
N ALA A 295 -18.09 -26.40 -29.04
CA ALA A 295 -17.15 -27.42 -29.49
C ALA A 295 -17.79 -28.30 -30.55
N LEU A 296 -17.17 -28.42 -31.74
CA LEU A 296 -17.74 -29.15 -32.88
C LEU A 296 -18.00 -30.63 -32.56
N HIS A 297 -17.14 -31.26 -31.76
CA HIS A 297 -17.30 -32.66 -31.34
C HIS A 297 -18.50 -32.92 -30.41
N ARG A 298 -19.15 -31.86 -29.92
CA ARG A 298 -20.36 -31.92 -29.09
C ARG A 298 -21.63 -31.58 -29.85
N ILE A 299 -21.51 -31.24 -31.14
CA ILE A 299 -22.63 -31.05 -32.03
C ILE A 299 -23.08 -32.43 -32.52
N THR A 300 -24.31 -32.81 -32.21
CA THR A 300 -24.89 -34.11 -32.53
C THR A 300 -25.57 -34.16 -33.89
N GLY A 301 -25.81 -32.99 -34.50
CA GLY A 301 -26.54 -32.82 -35.74
C GLY A 301 -26.57 -31.36 -36.16
N VAL A 302 -26.53 -31.09 -37.46
CA VAL A 302 -26.72 -29.76 -38.05
C VAL A 302 -27.69 -29.82 -39.22
N ALA A 303 -28.54 -28.80 -39.36
CA ALA A 303 -29.39 -28.60 -40.50
C ALA A 303 -29.37 -27.12 -40.91
N GLU A 304 -29.40 -26.85 -42.20
CA GLU A 304 -29.61 -25.50 -42.73
C GLU A 304 -31.05 -25.06 -42.44
N LEU A 305 -31.25 -23.81 -42.03
CA LEU A 305 -32.60 -23.25 -41.98
C LEU A 305 -33.01 -22.88 -43.41
N ALA A 306 -34.16 -23.39 -43.85
CA ALA A 306 -34.75 -22.95 -45.10
C ALA A 306 -35.09 -21.46 -45.01
N GLU A 307 -34.71 -20.67 -46.03
CA GLU A 307 -35.19 -19.30 -46.16
C GLU A 307 -36.70 -19.33 -46.37
N ASP A 308 -37.46 -18.70 -45.47
CA ASP A 308 -38.89 -18.44 -45.69
C ASP A 308 -39.04 -17.49 -46.88
N GLY A 309 -39.27 -18.07 -48.05
CA GLY A 309 -39.64 -17.34 -49.25
C GLY A 309 -41.04 -16.72 -49.10
N LYS A 310 -41.13 -15.41 -49.35
CA LYS A 310 -42.30 -14.73 -49.94
C LYS A 310 -41.77 -13.66 -50.88
N GLY A 311 -42.15 -13.58 -52.16
CA GLY A 311 -43.49 -13.82 -52.69
C GLY A 311 -44.25 -12.51 -52.66
#